data_AF-A0A5C6LJF5-F1
#
_entry.id   AF-A0A5C6LJF5-F1
#
_cell.length_a   1.000
_cell.length_b   1.000
_cell.length_c   1.000
_cell.angle_alpha   90.00
_cell.angle_beta   90.00
_cell.angle_gamma   90.00
#
_symmetry.space_group_name_H-M   'P 1'
#
loop_
_entity.id
_entity.type
_entity.pdbx_description
1 polymer ?
#
loop_
_entity_poly.entity_id
_entity_poly.type
_entity_poly.pdbx_seq_one_letter_code
_entity_poly.pdbx_strand_id
1 'polypeptide(L)'
;MVLSLLYPLADQCNDGRYRKERFPLPAVKNQLLGETKTWRAFVLFHLVNYYGAVPLPLTDDPIGNATLARTPATQVWQRIITDLKDAVAL
;
A
#
# COMPACT_ATOMS: atom_id res chain seq x y z
N MET A 1 14.89 -13.32 1.42
CA MET A 1 13.73 -14.03 2.02
C MET A 1 12.64 -13.09 2.52
N VAL A 2 12.96 -11.99 3.21
CA VAL A 2 11.94 -11.04 3.75
C VAL A 2 11.34 -10.14 2.65
N LEU A 3 12.15 -9.62 1.72
CA LEU A 3 11.68 -8.77 0.60
C LEU A 3 10.66 -9.45 -0.32
N SER A 4 10.84 -10.75 -0.62
CA SER A 4 9.96 -11.50 -1.52
C SER A 4 8.58 -11.80 -0.93
N LEU A 5 8.42 -11.74 0.39
CA LEU A 5 7.14 -11.96 1.08
C LEU A 5 6.40 -10.65 1.35
N LEU A 6 7.13 -9.58 1.68
CA LEU A 6 6.52 -8.29 2.02
C LEU A 6 6.09 -7.48 0.80
N TYR A 7 6.80 -7.61 -0.33
CA TYR A 7 6.49 -6.84 -1.53
C TYR A 7 5.12 -7.21 -2.15
N PRO A 8 4.74 -8.49 -2.30
CA PRO A 8 3.39 -8.86 -2.74
C PRO A 8 2.29 -8.40 -1.79
N LEU A 9 2.59 -8.23 -0.49
CA LEU A 9 1.62 -7.73 0.48
C LEU A 9 1.36 -6.23 0.28
N ALA A 10 2.41 -5.44 0.01
CA ALA A 10 2.25 -4.03 -0.30
C ALA A 10 1.42 -3.82 -1.58
N ASP A 11 1.63 -4.65 -2.60
CA ASP A 11 0.85 -4.65 -3.86
C ASP A 11 -0.62 -5.05 -3.66
N GLN A 12 -0.88 -6.01 -2.77
CA GLN A 12 -2.24 -6.42 -2.43
C GLN A 12 -3.05 -5.34 -1.70
N CYS A 13 -2.36 -4.35 -1.11
CA CYS A 13 -2.99 -3.30 -0.34
C CYS A 13 -3.34 -2.06 -1.18
N ASN A 14 -3.57 -2.21 -2.48
CA ASN A 14 -3.93 -1.13 -3.38
C ASN A 14 -5.45 -0.87 -3.46
N ASP A 15 -5.79 0.40 -3.70
CA ASP A 15 -7.12 0.93 -3.47
C ASP A 15 -8.16 0.42 -4.48
N GLY A 16 -7.76 0.06 -5.70
CA GLY A 16 -8.70 -0.27 -6.77
C GLY A 16 -9.28 -1.69 -6.68
N ARG A 17 -8.95 -2.47 -5.65
CA ARG A 17 -9.72 -3.66 -5.24
C ARG A 17 -11.05 -3.32 -4.55
N TYR A 18 -11.21 -2.11 -4.04
CA TYR A 18 -12.39 -1.65 -3.28
C TYR A 18 -13.37 -0.85 -4.15
N ARG A 19 -13.67 -1.38 -5.34
CA ARG A 19 -14.63 -0.75 -6.26
C ARG A 19 -16.04 -0.80 -5.71
N LYS A 20 -16.83 0.20 -6.09
CA LYS A 20 -18.24 0.34 -5.68
C LYS A 20 -19.08 -0.89 -6.04
N GLU A 21 -18.76 -1.57 -7.14
CA GLU A 21 -19.47 -2.79 -7.58
C GLU A 21 -19.33 -3.96 -6.59
N ARG A 22 -18.23 -4.02 -5.83
CA ARG A 22 -17.90 -5.17 -4.98
C ARG A 22 -18.42 -5.05 -3.55
N PHE A 23 -18.67 -3.82 -3.08
CA PHE A 23 -19.15 -3.54 -1.73
C PHE A 23 -20.32 -2.56 -1.76
N PRO A 24 -21.57 -3.06 -1.65
CA PRO A 24 -22.76 -2.22 -1.73
C PRO A 24 -22.99 -1.35 -0.48
N LEU A 25 -22.37 -1.68 0.66
CA LEU A 25 -22.44 -0.92 1.91
C LEU A 25 -21.21 0.01 2.04
N PRO A 26 -21.38 1.35 2.01
CA PRO A 26 -20.26 2.29 2.07
C PRO A 26 -19.42 2.20 3.34
N ALA A 27 -20.05 1.94 4.49
CA ALA A 27 -19.35 1.84 5.78
C ALA A 27 -18.35 0.68 5.82
N VAL A 28 -18.76 -0.51 5.36
CA VAL A 28 -17.88 -1.69 5.29
C VAL A 28 -16.74 -1.46 4.31
N LYS A 29 -17.03 -0.82 3.18
CA LYS A 29 -16.00 -0.46 2.19
C LYS A 29 -14.94 0.46 2.80
N ASN A 30 -15.36 1.53 3.48
CA ASN A 30 -14.44 2.49 4.09
C ASN A 30 -13.57 1.86 5.17
N GLN A 31 -14.16 1.02 6.01
CA GLN A 31 -13.42 0.27 7.03
C GLN A 31 -12.33 -0.60 6.39
N LEU A 32 -12.68 -1.44 5.40
CA LEU A 32 -11.71 -2.31 4.75
C LEU A 32 -10.62 -1.53 4.00
N LEU A 33 -10.98 -0.40 3.39
CA LEU A 33 -10.01 0.51 2.77
C LEU A 33 -9.04 1.09 3.80
N GLY A 34 -9.54 1.58 4.94
CA GLY A 34 -8.72 2.13 6.01
C GLY A 34 -7.75 1.08 6.60
N GLU A 35 -8.26 -0.12 6.87
CA GLU A 35 -7.44 -1.26 7.32
C GLU A 35 -6.32 -1.56 6.32
N THR A 36 -6.64 -1.58 5.03
CA THR A 36 -5.69 -1.88 3.96
C THR A 36 -4.58 -0.83 3.83
N LYS A 37 -4.96 0.46 3.86
CA LYS A 37 -3.98 1.55 3.81
C LYS A 37 -3.04 1.51 5.03
N THR A 38 -3.58 1.16 6.19
CA THR A 38 -2.78 0.99 7.42
C THR A 38 -1.77 -0.15 7.28
N TRP A 39 -2.18 -1.30 6.74
CA TRP A 39 -1.29 -2.42 6.47
C TRP A 39 -0.20 -2.07 5.44
N ARG A 40 -0.54 -1.36 4.36
CA ARG A 40 0.46 -0.87 3.38
C ARG A 40 1.50 0.02 4.04
N ALA A 41 1.05 1.00 4.83
CA ALA A 41 1.92 1.91 5.57
C ALA A 41 2.86 1.16 6.54
N PHE A 42 2.34 0.16 7.26
CA PHE A 42 3.11 -0.66 8.18
C PHE A 42 4.23 -1.46 7.47
N VAL A 43 3.90 -2.08 6.33
CA VAL A 43 4.88 -2.84 5.52
C VAL A 43 5.93 -1.90 4.94
N LEU A 44 5.52 -0.77 4.36
CA LEU A 44 6.43 0.23 3.80
C LEU A 44 7.35 0.81 4.88
N PHE A 45 6.86 1.05 6.10
CA PHE A 45 7.66 1.49 7.23
C PHE A 45 8.79 0.49 7.53
N HIS A 46 8.51 -0.81 7.55
CA HIS A 46 9.57 -1.80 7.79
C HIS A 46 10.55 -1.85 6.60
N LEU A 47 10.04 -1.86 5.37
CA LEU A 47 10.85 -1.92 4.17
C LEU A 47 11.81 -0.73 4.01
N VAL A 48 11.33 0.50 4.24
CA VAL A 48 12.16 1.70 4.11
C VAL A 48 13.24 1.78 5.20
N ASN A 49 12.93 1.32 6.43
CA ASN A 49 13.90 1.31 7.52
C ASN A 49 15.00 0.25 7.32
N TYR A 50 14.68 -0.90 6.71
CA TYR A 50 15.68 -1.95 6.46
C TYR A 50 16.47 -1.76 5.16
N TYR A 51 15.84 -1.25 4.10
CA TYR A 51 16.41 -1.25 2.76
C TYR A 51 16.60 0.15 2.15
N GLY A 52 16.13 1.20 2.82
CA GLY A 52 16.13 2.56 2.29
C GLY A 52 15.18 2.69 1.11
N ALA A 53 15.71 2.92 -0.09
CA ALA A 53 14.89 3.03 -1.29
C ALA A 53 14.18 1.70 -1.62
N VAL A 54 12.87 1.72 -1.85
CA VAL A 54 12.09 0.52 -2.20
C VAL A 54 11.05 0.87 -3.26
N PRO A 55 10.64 -0.07 -4.12
CA PRO A 55 9.62 0.23 -5.11
C PRO A 55 8.26 0.48 -4.45
N LEU A 56 7.45 1.37 -5.04
CA LEU A 56 6.13 1.76 -4.53
C LEU A 56 5.01 1.31 -5.49
N PRO A 57 4.46 0.10 -5.31
CA PRO A 57 3.32 -0.37 -6.09
C PRO A 57 2.04 0.31 -5.59
N LEU A 58 1.49 1.24 -6.36
CA LEU A 58 0.27 2.00 -6.02
C LEU A 58 -0.93 1.66 -6.90
N THR A 59 -0.71 0.87 -7.94
CA THR A 59 -1.71 0.43 -8.93
C THR A 59 -2.07 -1.02 -8.72
N ASP A 60 -3.25 -1.47 -9.17
CA ASP A 60 -3.62 -2.90 -9.13
C ASP A 60 -3.10 -3.67 -10.36
N ASP A 61 -1.85 -3.42 -10.75
CA ASP A 61 -1.19 -4.14 -11.85
C ASP A 61 0.00 -4.95 -11.31
N PRO A 62 -0.21 -6.23 -10.95
CA PRO A 62 0.84 -7.07 -10.39
C PRO A 62 2.03 -7.27 -11.34
N ILE A 63 1.80 -7.26 -12.65
CA ILE A 63 2.83 -7.50 -13.66
C ILE A 63 3.69 -6.23 -13.81
N GLY A 64 3.05 -5.07 -13.94
CA GLY A 64 3.75 -3.78 -13.94
C GLY A 64 4.51 -3.54 -12.64
N ASN A 65 3.91 -3.90 -11.50
CA ASN A 65 4.48 -3.68 -10.18
C ASN A 65 5.68 -4.57 -9.87
N ALA A 66 5.81 -5.72 -10.53
CA ALA A 66 6.97 -6.59 -10.39
C ALA A 66 8.27 -5.97 -10.94
N THR A 67 8.17 -4.96 -11.81
CA THR A 67 9.33 -4.34 -12.50
C THR A 67 9.58 -2.89 -12.10
N LEU A 68 8.90 -2.39 -11.06
CA LEU A 68 9.06 -1.01 -10.60
C LEU A 68 10.48 -0.70 -10.14
N ALA A 69 10.97 0.46 -10.56
CA ALA A 69 12.21 1.03 -10.06
C ALA A 69 12.09 1.36 -8.57
N ARG A 70 13.22 1.28 -7.84
CA ARG A 70 13.28 1.65 -6.42
C ARG A 70 12.98 3.14 -6.27
N THR A 71 12.04 3.46 -5.40
CA THR A 71 11.68 4.84 -5.08
C THR A 71 12.51 5.34 -3.89
N PRO A 72 12.99 6.60 -3.88
CA PRO A 72 13.76 7.13 -2.75
C PRO A 72 13.01 7.04 -1.42
N ALA A 73 13.75 6.80 -0.33
CA ALA A 73 13.17 6.65 1.01
C ALA A 73 12.28 7.83 1.43
N THR A 74 12.63 9.05 1.04
CA THR A 74 11.84 10.26 1.32
C THR A 74 10.42 10.18 0.75
N GLN A 75 10.27 9.69 -0.48
CA GLN A 75 8.98 9.53 -1.13
C GLN A 75 8.20 8.35 -0.53
N VAL A 76 8.89 7.28 -0.11
CA VAL A 76 8.28 6.16 0.61
C VAL A 76 7.69 6.63 1.94
N TRP A 77 8.42 7.46 2.69
CA TRP A 77 7.93 8.09 3.92
C TRP A 77 6.73 9.01 3.69
N GLN A 78 6.77 9.84 2.63
CA GLN A 78 5.61 10.63 2.24
C GLN A 78 4.39 9.74 1.98
N ARG A 79 4.58 8.61 1.29
CA ARG A 79 3.50 7.67 1.03
C ARG A 79 2.92 7.07 2.32
N ILE A 80 3.77 6.63 3.24
CA ILE A 80 3.35 6.09 4.55
C ILE A 80 2.45 7.10 5.29
N ILE A 81 2.87 8.36 5.35
CA ILE A 81 2.12 9.42 6.04
C ILE A 81 0.77 9.66 5.35
N THR A 82 0.75 9.73 4.02
CA THR A 82 -0.49 9.90 3.26
C THR A 82 -1.45 8.73 3.49
N ASP A 83 -0.97 7.49 3.45
CA ASP A 83 -1.80 6.30 3.66
C ASP A 83 -2.44 6.28 5.04
N LEU A 84 -1.70 6.65 6.09
CA LEU A 84 -2.23 6.71 7.45
C LEU A 84 -3.25 7.84 7.62
N LYS A 85 -3.02 9.01 7.01
CA LYS A 85 -3.98 10.12 7.04
C LYS A 85 -5.27 9.77 6.30
N ASP A 86 -5.14 9.16 5.12
CA ASP A 86 -6.28 8.68 4.34
C ASP A 86 -7.08 7.64 5.10
N ALA A 87 -6.41 6.71 5.81
CA ALA A 87 -7.07 5.69 6.60
C ALA A 87 -7.92 6.28 7.74
N VAL A 88 -7.43 7.33 8.40
CA VAL A 88 -8.16 8.01 9.49
C VAL A 88 -9.37 8.82 8.97
N ALA A 89 -9.33 9.25 7.71
CA ALA A 89 -10.37 10.08 7.11
C ALA A 89 -11.55 9.29 6.51
N LEU A 90 -11.48 7.95 6.47
CA LEU A 90 -12.47 7.05 5.88
C LEU A 90 -13.47 6.51 6.91
#